data_AF-A0AAJ7L9P2-F1
#
_entry.id   AF-A0AAJ7L9P2-F1
#
_cell.length_a   1.000
_cell.length_b   1.000
_cell.length_c   1.000
_cell.angle_alpha   90.00
_cell.angle_beta   90.00
_cell.angle_gamma   90.00
#
_symmetry.space_group_name_H-M   'P 1'
#
loop_
_entity.id
_entity.type
_entity.pdbx_description
1 polymer ?
#
loop_
_entity_poly.entity_id
_entity_poly.type
_entity_poly.pdbx_seq_one_letter_code
_entity_poly.pdbx_strand_id
1 'polypeptide(L)'
;IPPPSPPSLDTSSLLDYGDDVHLSFVAGVVHPWKVSAFERLLWRACRGYIIADFQEMEENLELPEMDEMVKWTVFLISYWGDNIGQKVKKICDWLVSEGD
;
A
#
# COMPACT_ATOMS: atom_id res chain seq x y z
N ILE A 1 -47.94 -33.39 2.34
CA ILE A 1 -47.26 -32.17 2.83
C ILE A 1 -45.77 -32.40 2.61
N PRO A 2 -45.11 -31.68 1.68
CA PRO A 2 -43.66 -31.80 1.53
C PRO A 2 -42.98 -31.27 2.80
N PRO A 3 -41.79 -31.80 3.17
CA PRO A 3 -41.05 -31.29 4.30
C PRO A 3 -40.70 -29.81 4.08
N PRO A 4 -40.66 -28.98 5.14
CA PRO A 4 -40.19 -27.60 5.01
C PRO A 4 -38.75 -27.62 4.49
N SER A 5 -38.49 -26.79 3.48
CA SER A 5 -37.14 -26.55 2.95
C SER A 5 -36.21 -26.18 4.12
N PRO A 6 -34.98 -26.72 4.19
CA PRO A 6 -34.01 -26.28 5.19
C PRO A 6 -33.77 -24.76 5.03
N PRO A 7 -33.53 -24.03 6.13
CA PRO A 7 -33.19 -22.62 6.05
C PRO A 7 -31.94 -22.48 5.18
N SER A 8 -32.02 -21.62 4.17
CA SER A 8 -30.88 -21.25 3.35
C SER A 8 -29.79 -20.73 4.27
N LEU A 9 -28.69 -21.46 4.40
CA LEU A 9 -27.51 -20.97 5.08
C LEU A 9 -26.97 -19.82 4.22
N ASP A 10 -27.13 -18.59 4.66
CA ASP A 10 -26.62 -17.40 3.97
C ASP A 10 -25.08 -17.46 3.94
N THR A 11 -24.50 -18.05 2.89
CA THR A 11 -23.05 -18.09 2.66
C THR A 11 -22.44 -16.69 2.53
N SER A 12 -23.26 -15.67 2.22
CA SER A 12 -22.84 -14.28 2.07
C SER A 12 -22.23 -13.68 3.34
N SER A 13 -22.69 -14.07 4.53
CA SER A 13 -22.14 -13.56 5.80
C SER A 13 -20.82 -14.24 6.21
N LEU A 14 -20.45 -15.35 5.57
CA LEU A 14 -19.15 -16.02 5.79
C LEU A 14 -18.04 -15.36 4.94
N LEU A 15 -18.38 -14.80 3.79
CA LEU A 15 -17.44 -14.04 2.95
C LEU A 15 -17.16 -12.63 3.51
N ASP A 16 -18.06 -12.09 4.31
CA ASP A 16 -17.88 -10.79 4.99
C ASP A 16 -16.79 -10.85 6.09
N TYR A 17 -16.55 -12.03 6.67
CA TYR A 17 -15.42 -12.28 7.58
C TYR A 17 -14.06 -12.39 6.86
N GLY A 18 -14.05 -12.44 5.53
CA GLY A 18 -12.84 -12.54 4.71
C GLY A 18 -12.21 -11.19 4.36
N ASP A 19 -12.94 -10.08 4.52
CA ASP A 19 -12.49 -8.75 4.11
C ASP A 19 -11.48 -8.15 5.11
N ASP A 20 -11.63 -8.43 6.40
CA ASP A 20 -10.68 -8.04 7.45
C ASP A 20 -9.30 -8.74 7.36
N VAL A 21 -9.18 -9.81 6.56
CA VAL A 21 -7.94 -10.61 6.45
C VAL A 21 -7.32 -10.54 5.05
N HIS A 22 -7.91 -9.78 4.12
CA HIS A 22 -7.36 -9.66 2.77
C HIS A 22 -6.06 -8.84 2.77
N LEU A 23 -4.97 -9.48 2.37
CA LEU A 23 -3.67 -8.83 2.19
C LEU A 23 -3.59 -8.21 0.80
N SER A 24 -3.32 -6.92 0.76
CA SER A 24 -3.14 -6.14 -0.45
C SER A 24 -1.77 -5.46 -0.44
N PHE A 25 -1.26 -5.06 -1.61
CA PHE A 25 0.05 -4.42 -1.71
C PHE A 25 0.08 -3.27 -2.71
N VAL A 26 0.98 -2.32 -2.48
CA VAL A 26 1.32 -1.24 -3.41
C VAL A 26 2.83 -1.14 -3.53
N ALA A 27 3.34 -0.87 -4.73
CA ALA A 27 4.75 -0.66 -4.99
C ALA A 27 4.95 0.64 -5.78
N GLY A 28 6.11 1.26 -5.64
CA GLY A 28 6.43 2.48 -6.35
C GLY A 28 7.87 2.94 -6.15
N VAL A 29 8.20 4.08 -6.74
CA VAL A 29 9.49 4.75 -6.58
C VAL A 29 9.29 6.06 -5.83
N VAL A 30 10.24 6.39 -4.97
CA VAL A 30 10.25 7.62 -4.19
C VAL A 30 11.65 8.23 -4.21
N HIS A 31 11.70 9.55 -4.31
CA HIS A 31 12.96 10.28 -4.26
C HIS A 31 13.56 10.19 -2.84
N PRO A 32 14.87 10.00 -2.67
CA PRO A 32 15.52 9.80 -1.36
C PRO A 32 15.18 10.87 -0.31
N TRP A 33 15.01 12.13 -0.70
CA TRP A 33 14.64 13.20 0.24
C TRP A 33 13.21 13.08 0.78
N LYS A 34 12.30 12.39 0.07
CA LYS A 34 10.91 12.12 0.51
C LYS A 34 10.80 10.85 1.35
N VAL A 35 11.75 9.91 1.25
CA VAL A 35 11.70 8.59 1.93
C VAL A 35 11.42 8.74 3.42
N SER A 36 12.23 9.54 4.12
CA SER A 36 12.08 9.69 5.57
C SER A 36 10.77 10.33 6.00
N ALA A 37 10.16 11.17 5.17
CA ALA A 37 8.86 11.78 5.45
C ALA A 37 7.72 10.78 5.18
N PHE A 38 7.81 10.05 4.07
CA PHE A 38 6.86 9.03 3.66
C PHE A 38 6.77 7.88 4.68
N GLU A 39 7.92 7.34 5.11
CA GLU A 39 7.99 6.30 6.14
C GLU A 39 7.35 6.74 7.46
N ARG A 40 7.62 7.98 7.88
CA ARG A 40 7.01 8.58 9.08
C ARG A 40 5.49 8.70 8.94
N LEU A 41 4.97 9.05 7.78
CA LEU A 41 3.52 9.14 7.53
C LEU A 41 2.86 7.76 7.61
N LEU A 42 3.45 6.76 6.97
CA LEU A 42 2.97 5.37 7.02
C LEU A 42 2.94 4.83 8.45
N TRP A 43 4.03 5.04 9.20
CA TRP A 43 4.13 4.63 10.61
C TRP A 43 3.04 5.27 11.48
N ARG A 44 2.74 6.56 11.25
CA ARG A 44 1.74 7.29 12.02
C ARG A 44 0.30 6.91 11.63
N ALA A 45 0.03 6.67 10.36
CA ALA A 45 -1.32 6.48 9.84
C ALA A 45 -1.81 5.02 9.89
N CYS A 46 -0.88 4.06 9.75
CA CYS A 46 -1.20 2.65 9.47
C CYS A 46 -0.60 1.68 10.52
N ARG A 47 -0.26 2.19 11.71
CA ARG A 47 0.43 1.52 12.82
C ARG A 47 -0.01 0.07 13.06
N GLY A 48 0.86 -0.89 12.71
CA GLY A 48 0.67 -2.33 12.94
C GLY A 48 -0.16 -3.07 11.88
N TYR A 49 -0.65 -2.37 10.86
CA TYR A 49 -1.46 -2.95 9.78
C TYR A 49 -0.72 -2.97 8.44
N ILE A 50 0.58 -2.67 8.44
CA ILE A 50 1.40 -2.65 7.24
C ILE A 50 2.76 -3.29 7.48
N ILE A 51 3.34 -3.82 6.40
CA ILE A 51 4.76 -4.12 6.26
C ILE A 51 5.27 -3.28 5.10
N ALA A 52 6.33 -2.52 5.32
CA ALA A 52 6.94 -1.67 4.29
C ALA A 52 8.41 -2.02 4.13
N ASP A 53 8.80 -2.31 2.89
CA ASP A 53 10.18 -2.55 2.48
C ASP A 53 10.64 -1.42 1.57
N PHE A 54 11.85 -0.92 1.81
CA PHE A 54 12.49 0.14 1.04
C PHE A 54 13.85 -0.34 0.56
N GLN A 55 14.12 -0.15 -0.73
CA GLN A 55 15.38 -0.55 -1.35
C GLN A 55 15.89 0.57 -2.24
N GLU A 56 17.09 1.08 -1.95
CA GLU A 56 17.79 1.99 -2.86
C GLU A 56 18.12 1.26 -4.17
N MET A 57 17.85 1.90 -5.30
CA MET A 57 18.30 1.43 -6.60
C MET A 57 19.81 1.67 -6.72
N GLU A 58 20.52 0.64 -7.16
CA GLU A 58 21.96 0.69 -7.40
C GLU A 58 22.28 1.38 -8.74
N GLU A 59 21.37 1.32 -9.70
CA GLU A 59 21.44 2.08 -10.95
C GLU A 59 21.08 3.54 -10.72
N ASN A 60 22.04 4.42 -10.99
CA ASN A 60 21.77 5.84 -11.12
C ASN A 60 20.96 6.03 -12.41
N LEU A 61 19.73 6.51 -12.28
CA LEU A 61 18.97 6.97 -13.43
C LEU A 61 19.66 8.22 -13.95
N GLU A 62 20.42 8.07 -15.05
CA GLU A 62 21.07 9.19 -15.73
C GLU A 62 19.97 10.10 -16.30
N LEU A 63 19.59 11.11 -15.53
CA LEU A 63 18.82 12.23 -16.05
C LEU A 63 19.81 13.12 -16.81
N PRO A 64 19.69 13.29 -18.14
CA PRO A 64 20.65 14.04 -18.95
C PRO A 64 20.77 15.53 -18.58
N GLU A 65 19.97 16.02 -17.64
CA GLU A 65 19.89 17.41 -17.23
C GLU A 65 20.41 17.67 -15.81
N MET A 66 20.63 16.63 -15.00
CA MET A 66 21.06 16.75 -13.61
C MET A 66 22.38 15.99 -13.44
N ASP A 67 23.48 16.72 -13.32
CA ASP A 67 24.84 16.22 -13.04
C ASP A 67 24.96 15.56 -11.63
N GLU A 68 23.83 15.14 -11.06
CA GLU A 68 23.68 14.61 -9.72
C GLU A 68 23.04 13.23 -9.80
N MET A 69 23.82 12.19 -9.49
CA MET A 69 23.38 10.81 -9.39
C MET A 69 22.36 10.67 -8.25
N VAL A 70 21.08 10.84 -8.56
CA VAL A 70 20.01 10.58 -7.58
C VAL A 70 19.71 9.09 -7.56
N LYS A 71 20.03 8.45 -6.44
CA LYS A 71 19.60 7.08 -6.14
C LYS A 71 18.15 7.07 -5.73
N TRP A 72 17.27 6.67 -6.64
CA TRP A 72 15.86 6.49 -6.34
C TRP A 72 15.67 5.32 -5.37
N THR A 73 14.66 5.40 -4.52
CA THR A 73 14.30 4.31 -3.61
C THR A 73 13.02 3.66 -4.10
N VAL A 74 13.06 2.36 -4.36
CA VAL A 74 11.86 1.55 -4.59
C VAL A 74 11.26 1.17 -3.24
N PHE A 75 9.94 1.16 -3.16
CA PHE A 75 9.24 0.67 -1.99
C PHE A 75 8.18 -0.36 -2.35
N LEU A 76 7.92 -1.27 -1.41
CA LEU A 76 6.81 -2.22 -1.41
C LEU A 76 6.09 -2.12 -0.07
N ILE A 77 4.79 -1.87 -0.09
CA ILE A 77 3.96 -1.78 1.11
C ILE A 77 2.87 -2.82 1.00
N SER A 78 2.87 -3.76 1.94
CA SER A 78 1.79 -4.72 2.15
C SER A 78 0.91 -4.24 3.29
N TYR A 79 -0.41 -4.40 3.17
CA TYR A 79 -1.38 -3.93 4.16
C TYR A 79 -2.61 -4.83 4.24
N TRP A 80 -3.27 -4.83 5.40
CA TRP A 80 -4.49 -5.59 5.65
C TRP A 80 -5.68 -4.66 5.91
N GLY A 81 -6.80 -4.97 5.28
CA GLY A 81 -8.09 -4.27 5.45
C GLY A 81 -8.23 -3.00 4.60
N ASP A 82 -9.45 -2.78 4.11
CA ASP A 82 -9.79 -1.71 3.18
C ASP A 82 -9.53 -0.30 3.74
N ASN A 83 -9.80 -0.08 5.03
CA ASN A 83 -9.57 1.19 5.70
C ASN A 83 -8.09 1.60 5.68
N ILE A 84 -7.18 0.63 5.81
CA ILE A 84 -5.74 0.87 5.74
C ILE A 84 -5.33 1.09 4.29
N GLY A 85 -5.88 0.33 3.34
CA GLY A 85 -5.66 0.55 1.92
C GLY A 85 -5.99 1.97 1.47
N GLN A 86 -7.10 2.54 1.92
CA GLN A 86 -7.46 3.93 1.62
C GLN A 86 -6.44 4.93 2.18
N LYS A 87 -5.86 4.67 3.36
CA LYS A 87 -4.81 5.53 3.95
C LYS A 87 -3.51 5.43 3.17
N VAL A 88 -3.06 4.20 2.89
CA VAL A 88 -1.84 3.93 2.12
C VAL A 88 -1.93 4.62 0.76
N LYS A 89 -3.05 4.47 0.05
CA LYS A 89 -3.28 5.12 -1.25
C LYS A 89 -3.14 6.63 -1.17
N LYS A 90 -3.77 7.30 -0.19
CA LYS A 90 -3.65 8.75 -0.01
C LYS A 90 -2.21 9.22 0.23
N ILE A 91 -1.44 8.44 0.98
CA ILE A 91 -0.03 8.77 1.25
C ILE A 91 0.81 8.56 -0.03
N CYS A 92 0.51 7.52 -0.82
CA CYS A 92 1.15 7.30 -2.12
C CYS A 92 0.77 8.38 -3.14
N ASP A 93 -0.48 8.85 -3.17
CA ASP A 93 -0.91 9.93 -4.08
C ASP A 93 -0.12 11.23 -3.84
N TRP A 94 0.22 11.53 -2.58
CA TRP A 94 1.10 12.66 -2.23
C TRP A 94 2.50 12.57 -2.86
N LEU A 95 3.02 11.36 -3.09
CA LEU A 95 4.30 11.20 -3.79
C LEU A 95 4.21 11.60 -5.26
N VAL A 96 3.06 11.33 -5.91
CA VAL A 96 2.83 11.54 -7.34
C VAL A 96 2.50 13.00 -7.66
N SER A 97 1.72 13.68 -6.82
CA SER A 97 1.19 15.02 -7.13
C SER A 97 2.21 16.17 -7.18
N GLU A 98 3.49 15.92 -6.93
CA GLU A 98 4.53 16.97 -6.88
C GLU A 98 5.67 16.71 -7.88
N GLY A 99 5.43 15.82 -8.85
CA GLY A 99 6.32 15.54 -9.99
C GLY A 99 5.80 16.07 -11.33
N ASP A 100 4.80 16.97 -11.31
CA ASP A 100 4.30 17.71 -12.48
C ASP A 100 4.88 19.13 -12.49
#